data_AF-A0A9E5L139-F1
#
_entry.id   AF-A0A9E5L139-F1
#
_cell.length_a   1.000
_cell.length_b   1.000
_cell.length_c   1.000
_cell.angle_alpha   90.00
_cell.angle_beta   90.00
_cell.angle_gamma   90.00
#
_symmetry.space_group_name_H-M   'P 1'
#
loop_
_entity.id
_entity.type
_entity.pdbx_description
1 polymer ?
#
loop_
_entity_poly.entity_id
_entity_poly.type
_entity_poly.pdbx_seq_one_letter_code
_entity_poly.pdbx_strand_id
1 'polypeptide(L)' 'MGKPYLVYDIETTSNISNLKETKFLLGYCMRAQSDNTMKYEYIDQEGLKKFVEKMVNFDGYIVGYNNIGFDNPVCIYNMG' A
#
# COMPACT_ATOMS: atom_id res chain seq x y z
N MET A 1 -7.32 -6.70 -23.46
CA MET A 1 -7.13 -7.01 -22.03
C MET A 1 -7.09 -5.70 -21.27
N GLY A 2 -7.74 -5.62 -20.11
CA GLY A 2 -7.74 -4.40 -19.29
C GLY A 2 -6.37 -4.14 -18.64
N LYS A 3 -6.16 -2.93 -18.10
CA LYS A 3 -4.97 -2.61 -17.29
C LYS A 3 -4.89 -3.52 -16.05
N PRO A 4 -3.67 -3.86 -15.57
CA PRO A 4 -3.53 -4.66 -14.35
C PRO A 4 -4.01 -3.90 -13.12
N TYR A 5 -4.27 -4.64 -12.03
CA TYR A 5 -4.58 -4.06 -10.74
C TYR A 5 -3.58 -4.52 -9.67
N LEU A 6 -3.27 -3.61 -8.74
CA LEU A 6 -2.54 -3.86 -7.50
C LEU A 6 -3.51 -3.56 -6.37
N VAL A 7 -3.80 -4.59 -5.56
CA VAL A 7 -4.62 -4.43 -4.35
C VAL A 7 -3.69 -4.37 -3.17
N TYR A 8 -3.93 -3.47 -2.22
CA TYR A 8 -3.13 -3.37 -1.01
C TYR A 8 -3.95 -2.92 0.18
N ASP A 9 -3.36 -3.10 1.35
CA ASP A 9 -3.84 -2.61 2.63
C ASP A 9 -2.64 -2.44 3.57
N ILE A 10 -2.82 -1.68 4.66
CA ILE A 10 -1.78 -1.39 5.63
C ILE A 10 -2.28 -1.57 7.06
N GLU A 11 -1.35 -1.83 7.97
CA GLU A 11 -1.61 -1.84 9.40
C GLU A 11 -0.82 -0.73 10.08
N THR A 12 -1.44 -0.07 11.04
CA THR A 12 -0.89 1.09 11.72
C THR A 12 -0.97 0.97 13.24
N THR A 13 -0.27 1.84 13.96
CA THR A 13 -0.53 2.03 15.39
C THR A 13 -1.96 2.53 15.62
N SER A 14 -2.58 2.17 16.75
CA SER A 14 -4.00 2.43 17.05
C SER A 14 -4.37 3.90 17.32
N ASN A 15 -3.49 4.87 17.05
CA ASN A 15 -3.76 6.29 17.30
C ASN A 15 -4.38 6.94 16.06
N ILE A 16 -5.68 6.69 15.85
CA ILE A 16 -6.45 7.22 14.70
C ILE A 16 -6.92 8.67 14.91
N SER A 17 -6.79 9.23 16.11
CA SER A 17 -7.18 10.62 16.42
C SER A 17 -6.20 11.67 15.91
N ASN A 18 -4.94 11.29 15.64
CA ASN A 18 -3.92 12.18 15.09
C ASN A 18 -3.11 11.45 14.01
N LEU A 19 -3.46 11.70 12.74
CA LEU A 19 -2.77 11.11 11.58
C LEU A 19 -1.26 11.36 11.57
N LYS A 20 -0.78 12.45 12.17
CA LYS A 20 0.66 12.74 12.28
C LYS A 20 1.38 11.82 13.27
N GLU A 21 0.67 11.22 14.21
CA GLU A 21 1.20 10.28 15.20
C GLU A 21 0.94 8.82 14.83
N THR A 22 0.09 8.58 13.83
CA THR A 22 -0.18 7.26 13.28
C THR A 22 1.07 6.75 12.57
N LYS A 23 1.61 5.62 13.05
CA LYS A 23 2.80 4.99 12.47
C LYS A 23 2.42 3.81 11.61
N PHE A 24 3.03 3.71 10.44
CA PHE A 24 2.98 2.51 9.61
C PHE A 24 3.68 1.34 10.33
N LEU A 25 3.05 0.17 10.39
CA LEU A 25 3.64 -1.04 10.98
C LEU A 25 4.05 -2.05 9.91
N LEU A 26 3.12 -2.37 9.02
CA LEU A 26 3.32 -3.26 7.89
C LEU A 26 2.28 -2.96 6.81
N GLY A 27 2.51 -3.48 5.62
CA GLY A 27 1.55 -3.51 4.54
C GLY A 27 1.66 -4.80 3.77
N TYR A 28 0.68 -5.03 2.93
CA TYR A 28 0.68 -6.16 2.01
C TYR A 28 0.04 -5.73 0.71
N CYS A 29 0.56 -6.27 -0.40
CA CYS A 29 -0.08 -6.08 -1.69
C CYS A 29 -0.19 -7.39 -2.45
N MET A 30 -1.20 -7.48 -3.31
CA MET A 30 -1.38 -8.58 -4.22
C MET A 30 -1.59 -8.09 -5.65
N ARG A 31 -1.08 -8.87 -6.61
CA ARG A 31 -1.27 -8.62 -8.04
C ARG A 31 -1.51 -9.93 -8.80
N ALA A 32 -2.40 -9.87 -9.79
CA ALA A 32 -2.62 -10.99 -10.70
C ALA A 32 -1.36 -11.28 -11.52
N GLN A 33 -1.07 -12.57 -11.73
CA GLN A 33 -0.03 -13.06 -12.64
C GLN A 33 -0.65 -13.57 -13.95
N SER A 34 0.19 -13.82 -14.96
CA SER A 34 -0.25 -14.30 -16.27
C SER A 34 -0.87 -15.70 -16.26
N ASP A 35 -0.63 -16.47 -15.19
CA ASP A 35 -1.16 -17.82 -14.97
C ASP A 35 -2.44 -17.84 -14.11
N ASN A 36 -3.09 -16.68 -13.94
CA ASN A 36 -4.26 -16.46 -13.08
C ASN A 36 -4.01 -16.69 -11.58
N THR A 37 -2.75 -16.81 -11.14
CA THR A 37 -2.43 -16.83 -9.71
C THR A 37 -2.30 -15.41 -9.16
N MET A 38 -2.41 -15.28 -7.84
CA MET A 38 -2.15 -14.02 -7.12
C MET A 38 -0.77 -14.07 -6.47
N LYS A 39 0.09 -13.10 -6.77
CA LYS A 39 1.35 -12.91 -6.06
C LYS A 39 1.13 -11.96 -4.90
N TYR A 40 1.44 -12.43 -3.69
CA TYR A 40 1.43 -11.63 -2.46
C TYR A 40 2.83 -11.10 -2.14
N GLU A 41 2.91 -9.88 -1.67
CA GLU A 41 4.14 -9.23 -1.23
C GLU A 41 3.90 -8.60 0.15
N TYR A 42 4.79 -8.88 1.09
CA TYR A 42 4.83 -8.25 2.40
C TYR A 42 5.69 -6.98 2.34
N ILE A 43 5.27 -5.93 3.05
CA ILE A 43 5.95 -4.64 3.15
C ILE A 43 6.19 -4.35 4.62
N ASP A 44 7.46 -4.34 5.03
CA ASP A 44 7.87 -3.84 6.34
C ASP A 44 8.14 -2.33 6.30
N GLN A 45 8.50 -1.76 7.46
CA GLN A 45 8.78 -0.33 7.60
C GLN A 45 9.94 0.13 6.70
N GLU A 46 10.99 -0.68 6.55
CA GLU A 46 12.13 -0.37 5.69
C GLU A 46 11.74 -0.38 4.19
N GLY A 47 10.81 -1.24 3.81
CA GLY A 47 10.28 -1.38 2.46
C GLY A 47 9.23 -0.34 2.06
N LEU A 48 8.70 0.46 3.01
CA LEU A 48 7.59 1.39 2.76
C LEU A 48 7.89 2.37 1.62
N LYS A 49 9.08 2.99 1.62
CA LYS A 49 9.47 3.94 0.57
C LYS A 49 9.42 3.31 -0.83
N LYS A 50 10.03 2.12 -0.96
CA LYS A 50 10.03 1.35 -2.21
C LYS A 50 8.62 0.95 -2.63
N PHE A 51 7.75 0.66 -1.68
CA PHE A 51 6.35 0.35 -1.95
C PHE A 51 5.57 1.56 -2.47
N VAL A 52 5.74 2.74 -1.85
CA VAL A 52 5.14 3.99 -2.34
C VAL A 52 5.65 4.33 -3.75
N GLU A 53 6.95 4.21 -3.99
CA GLU A 53 7.53 4.40 -5.33
C GLU A 53 6.96 3.40 -6.35
N LYS A 54 6.75 2.13 -5.95
CA LYS A 54 6.11 1.12 -6.79
C LYS A 54 4.67 1.53 -7.16
N MET A 55 3.89 2.02 -6.19
CA MET A 55 2.53 2.51 -6.42
C MET A 55 2.51 3.70 -7.39
N VAL A 56 3.36 4.71 -7.18
CA VAL A 56 3.43 5.89 -8.06
C VAL A 56 3.77 5.51 -9.50
N ASN A 57 4.65 4.52 -9.70
CA ASN A 57 5.09 4.07 -11.02
C ASN A 57 4.22 2.94 -11.62
N PHE A 58 3.14 2.53 -10.95
CA PHE A 58 2.31 1.43 -11.43
C PHE A 58 1.37 1.90 -12.55
N ASP A 59 1.59 1.42 -13.78
CA ASP A 59 0.67 1.66 -14.90
C ASP A 59 -0.54 0.72 -14.83
N GLY A 60 -1.47 1.05 -13.94
CA GLY A 60 -2.66 0.25 -13.71
C GLY A 60 -3.60 0.84 -12.67
N TYR A 61 -4.49 0.01 -12.16
CA TYR A 61 -5.40 0.39 -11.09
C TYR A 61 -4.80 0.03 -9.73
N ILE A 62 -4.80 1.00 -8.82
CA ILE A 62 -4.49 0.76 -7.42
C ILE A 62 -5.80 0.68 -6.66
N VAL A 63 -6.00 -0.43 -5.95
CA VAL A 63 -7.24 -0.72 -5.23
C VAL A 63 -6.90 -0.87 -3.75
N GLY A 64 -7.57 -0.10 -2.91
CA GLY A 64 -7.52 -0.23 -1.46
C GLY A 64 -8.83 0.25 -0.87
N TYR A 65 -9.11 -0.08 0.39
CA TYR A 65 -10.31 0.36 1.08
C TYR A 65 -10.00 1.63 1.87
N ASN A 66 -10.73 2.72 1.60
CA ASN A 66 -10.47 4.05 2.20
C ASN A 66 -9.03 4.58 2.03
N ASN A 67 -8.31 4.04 1.04
CA ASN A 67 -6.89 4.25 0.90
C ASN A 67 -6.50 5.70 0.56
N ILE A 68 -7.37 6.43 -0.13
CA ILE A 68 -7.19 7.87 -0.40
C ILE A 68 -7.29 8.69 0.90
N GLY A 69 -8.18 8.31 1.82
CA GLY A 69 -8.47 9.06 3.04
C GLY A 69 -7.60 8.69 4.24
N PHE A 70 -6.99 7.50 4.23
CA PHE A 70 -6.21 7.01 5.36
C PHE A 70 -4.84 6.45 4.94
N ASP A 71 -4.81 5.36 4.17
CA ASP A 71 -3.57 4.62 3.92
C ASP A 71 -2.51 5.46 3.21
N ASN A 72 -2.89 6.18 2.15
CA ASN A 72 -1.98 7.03 1.40
C ASN A 72 -1.38 8.15 2.26
N PRO A 73 -2.18 8.94 3.00
CA PRO A 73 -1.64 9.88 3.98
C PRO A 73 -0.65 9.23 4.95
N VAL A 74 -1.01 8.09 5.57
CA VAL A 74 -0.12 7.42 6.55
C VAL A 74 1.18 6.97 5.90
N CYS A 75 1.12 6.32 4.74
CA CYS A 75 2.29 5.89 3.98
C CYS A 75 3.21 7.06 3.61
N ILE A 76 2.66 8.16 3.09
CA ILE A 76 3.44 9.34 2.70
C ILE A 76 4.11 9.99 3.92
N TYR A 77 3.43 10.09 5.06
CA TYR A 77 4.01 10.64 6.28
C TYR A 77 5.09 9.74 6.91
N ASN A 78 5.07 8.43 6.65
CA ASN A 78 5.96 7.45 7.28
C ASN A 78 7.10 6.95 6.36
N MET A 79 7.16 7.35 5.08
CA MET A 79 8.12 6.80 4.11
C MET A 79 9.60 7.22 4.29
N GLY A 80 9.91 8.01 5.33
CA GLY A 80 11.26 8.53 5.62
C GLY A 80 11.47 9.95 5.11
#